data_AF-A0A2S6MUU4-F1
#
_entry.id   AF-A0A2S6MUU4-F1
#
_cell.length_a   1.000
_cell.length_b   1.000
_cell.length_c   1.000
_cell.angle_alpha   90.00
_cell.angle_beta   90.00
_cell.angle_gamma   90.00
#
_symmetry.space_group_name_H-M   'P 1'
#
loop_
_entity.id
_entity.type
_entity.pdbx_description
1 polymer ?
#
loop_
_entity_poly.entity_id
_entity_poly.type
_entity_poly.pdbx_seq_one_letter_code
_entity_poly.pdbx_strand_id
1 'polypeptide(L)'
;MKDAGNIDLVVTDIVMPGTDGLALAARLRTEYAGLPIIFITGYADGRDLSGELLLSKPFDIAALARLVKAGLDREPPGSGRQGKPQAG
;
A
#
# COMPACT_ATOMS: atom_id res chain seq x y z
N MET A 1 -7.03 -24.38 7.47
CA MET A 1 -6.81 -23.51 6.29
C MET A 1 -6.20 -22.24 6.83
N LYS A 2 -5.05 -21.79 6.30
CA LYS A 2 -4.42 -20.54 6.75
C LYS A 2 -5.42 -19.41 6.52
N ASP A 3 -5.70 -18.62 7.55
CA ASP A 3 -6.42 -17.36 7.42
C ASP A 3 -5.68 -16.52 6.37
N ALA A 4 -6.17 -16.51 5.13
CA ALA A 4 -5.72 -15.55 4.14
C ALA A 4 -6.32 -14.21 4.58
N GLY A 5 -5.66 -13.57 5.54
CA GLY A 5 -6.08 -12.29 6.08
C GLY A 5 -6.27 -11.28 4.96
N ASN A 6 -7.27 -10.41 5.12
CA ASN A 6 -7.48 -9.31 4.20
C ASN A 6 -6.21 -8.44 4.16
N ILE A 7 -5.71 -8.13 2.97
CA ILE A 7 -4.58 -7.23 2.81
C ILE A 7 -5.13 -5.82 2.76
N ASP A 8 -4.82 -5.02 3.78
CA ASP A 8 -5.33 -3.64 3.89
C ASP A 8 -4.35 -2.60 3.30
N LEU A 9 -3.08 -2.96 3.14
CA LEU A 9 -2.03 -2.10 2.59
C LEU A 9 -0.82 -2.92 2.14
N VAL A 10 -0.12 -2.47 1.09
CA VAL A 10 1.17 -3.03 0.66
C VAL A 10 2.26 -1.97 0.76
N VAL A 11 3.43 -2.37 1.25
CA VAL A 11 4.68 -1.58 1.18
C VAL A 11 5.67 -2.34 0.32
N THR A 12 6.22 -1.71 -0.73
CA THR A 12 7.17 -2.35 -1.64
C THR A 12 8.28 -1.38 -2.04
N ASP A 13 9.49 -1.88 -2.27
CA ASP A 13 10.53 -1.11 -2.99
C ASP A 13 10.16 -1.00 -4.47
N ILE A 14 10.53 0.11 -5.12
CA ILE A 14 10.42 0.25 -6.58
C ILE A 14 11.48 -0.61 -7.26
N VAL A 15 12.72 -0.54 -6.79
CA VAL A 15 13.86 -1.20 -7.43
C VAL A 15 14.23 -2.45 -6.63
N MET A 16 13.75 -3.63 -7.08
CA MET A 16 14.21 -4.92 -6.55
C MET A 16 14.89 -5.74 -7.65
N PRO A 17 15.92 -6.54 -7.34
CA PRO A 17 16.46 -7.51 -8.28
C PRO A 17 15.39 -8.51 -8.73
N GLY A 18 15.13 -8.60 -10.03
CA GLY A 18 14.23 -9.60 -10.63
C GLY A 18 12.73 -9.24 -10.64
N THR A 19 12.26 -8.22 -9.91
CA THR A 19 10.86 -7.76 -9.99
C THR A 19 10.79 -6.26 -9.72
N ASP A 20 10.11 -5.50 -10.59
CA ASP A 20 9.86 -4.08 -10.38
C ASP A 20 8.64 -3.90 -9.46
N GLY A 21 8.76 -3.10 -8.40
CA GLY A 21 7.63 -2.81 -7.50
C GLY A 21 6.41 -2.25 -8.23
N LEU A 22 6.63 -1.55 -9.36
CA LEU A 22 5.55 -1.07 -10.21
C LEU A 22 4.82 -2.19 -10.95
N ALA A 23 5.53 -3.24 -11.36
CA ALA A 23 4.91 -4.42 -11.97
C ALA A 23 4.06 -5.19 -10.95
N LEU A 24 4.55 -5.30 -9.71
CA LEU A 24 3.77 -5.83 -8.59
C LEU A 24 2.50 -4.99 -8.37
N ALA A 25 2.63 -3.67 -8.33
CA ALA A 25 1.49 -2.78 -8.12
C ALA A 25 0.46 -2.85 -9.25
N ALA A 26 0.90 -2.94 -10.51
CA ALA A 26 0.01 -3.13 -11.65
C ALA A 26 -0.82 -4.40 -11.50
N ARG A 27 -0.19 -5.52 -11.11
CA ARG A 27 -0.89 -6.78 -10.84
C ARG A 27 -1.87 -6.64 -9.67
N LEU A 28 -1.42 -6.10 -8.54
CA LEU A 28 -2.26 -5.93 -7.36
C LEU A 28 -3.49 -5.05 -7.63
N ARG A 29 -3.38 -4.02 -8.47
CA ARG A 29 -4.51 -3.16 -8.85
C ARG A 29 -5.58 -3.90 -9.66
N THR A 30 -5.19 -4.95 -10.41
CA THR A 30 -6.16 -5.79 -11.12
C THR A 30 -6.90 -6.76 -10.19
N GLU A 31 -6.24 -7.21 -9.11
CA GLU A 31 -6.78 -8.20 -8.18
C GLU A 31 -7.50 -7.56 -6.97
N TYR A 32 -7.04 -6.37 -6.53
CA TYR A 32 -7.49 -5.67 -5.34
C TYR A 32 -7.72 -4.19 -5.64
N ALA A 33 -8.89 -3.87 -6.19
CA ALA A 33 -9.27 -2.51 -6.52
C ALA A 33 -9.23 -1.61 -5.26
N GLY A 34 -8.44 -0.54 -5.33
CA GLY A 34 -8.31 0.43 -4.24
C GLY A 34 -7.41 0.02 -3.07
N LEU A 35 -6.68 -1.10 -3.18
CA LEU A 35 -5.64 -1.45 -2.22
C LEU A 35 -4.55 -0.36 -2.17
N PRO A 36 -4.32 0.29 -1.01
CA PRO A 36 -3.23 1.26 -0.86
C PRO A 36 -1.87 0.61 -1.03
N ILE A 37 -1.00 1.23 -1.83
CA ILE A 37 0.38 0.79 -2.06
C ILE A 37 1.33 1.93 -1.73
N ILE A 38 2.25 1.70 -0.80
CA ILE A 38 3.36 2.59 -0.46
C ILE A 38 4.61 2.09 -1.19
N PHE A 39 5.19 2.94 -2.01
CA PHE A 39 6.44 2.69 -2.68
C PHE A 39 7.61 3.30 -1.92
N ILE A 40 8.60 2.48 -1.60
CA ILE A 40 9.88 2.92 -1.09
C ILE A 40 10.80 3.14 -2.29
N THR A 41 11.46 4.30 -2.40
CA THR A 41 12.42 4.57 -3.47
C THR A 41 13.67 5.26 -2.96
N GLY A 42 14.84 4.89 -3.47
CA GLY A 42 16.12 5.56 -3.18
C GLY A 42 16.62 6.49 -4.29
N TYR A 43 15.90 6.61 -5.41
CA TYR A 43 16.35 7.40 -6.55
C TYR A 43 15.16 8.00 -7.31
N ALA A 44 15.38 9.13 -7.98
CA ALA A 44 14.43 9.69 -8.93
C ALA A 44 14.75 9.11 -10.31
N ASP A 45 14.30 7.88 -10.57
CA ASP A 45 14.51 7.15 -11.83
C ASP A 45 13.68 7.72 -13.01
N GLY A 46 13.34 9.01 -12.96
CA GLY A 46 12.64 9.75 -14.01
C GLY A 46 11.20 9.28 -14.26
N ARG A 47 10.67 8.39 -13.41
CA ARG A 47 9.33 7.84 -13.54
C ARG A 47 8.30 8.81 -12.98
N ASP A 48 7.16 8.90 -13.66
CA ASP A 48 6.00 9.61 -13.12
C ASP A 48 5.34 8.75 -12.04
N LEU A 49 5.49 9.19 -10.79
CA LEU A 49 4.91 8.56 -9.61
C LEU A 49 3.82 9.47 -8.99
N SER A 50 3.26 10.37 -9.81
CA SER A 50 2.20 11.27 -9.38
C SER A 50 0.98 10.49 -8.90
N GLY A 51 0.50 10.83 -7.69
CA GLY A 51 -0.65 10.18 -7.08
C GLY A 51 -0.33 8.93 -6.26
N GLU A 52 0.93 8.48 -6.24
CA GLU A 52 1.38 7.35 -5.45
C GLU A 52 1.75 7.74 -4.01
N LEU A 53 1.60 6.80 -3.06
CA LEU A 53 2.18 6.98 -1.72
C LEU A 53 3.66 6.63 -1.79
N LEU A 54 4.53 7.61 -1.54
CA LEU A 54 5.98 7.46 -1.72
C LEU A 54 6.73 7.70 -0.42
N LEU A 55 7.73 6.86 -0.16
CA LEU A 55 8.69 6.99 0.92
C LEU A 55 10.11 6.98 0.37
N SER A 56 10.76 8.14 0.36
CA SER A 56 12.13 8.28 -0.13
C SER A 56 13.16 7.76 0.89
N LYS A 57 14.17 7.04 0.43
CA LYS A 57 15.34 6.65 1.25
C LYS A 57 16.35 7.81 1.32
N PRO A 58 17.04 8.00 2.46
CA PRO A 58 16.78 7.35 3.75
C PRO A 58 15.52 7.93 4.42
N PHE A 59 14.82 7.09 5.19
CA PHE A 59 13.65 7.49 5.98
C PHE A 59 13.77 6.97 7.42
N ASP A 60 13.06 7.61 8.34
CA ASP A 60 12.89 7.11 9.71
C ASP A 60 11.58 6.31 9.87
N ILE A 61 11.45 5.61 11.00
CA ILE A 61 10.26 4.80 11.32
C ILE A 61 9.01 5.69 11.43
N ALA A 62 9.15 6.94 11.86
CA ALA A 62 8.02 7.84 12.02
C ALA A 62 7.40 8.22 10.67
N ALA A 63 8.23 8.44 9.63
CA ALA A 63 7.79 8.71 8.27
C ALA A 63 7.03 7.52 7.68
N LEU A 64 7.56 6.30 7.84
CA LEU A 64 6.86 5.08 7.42
C LEU A 64 5.51 4.94 8.14
N ALA A 65 5.49 5.11 9.47
CA ALA A 65 4.27 4.98 10.26
C ALA A 65 3.18 5.99 9.85
N ARG A 66 3.56 7.22 9.50
CA ARG A 66 2.62 8.24 9.00
C ARG A 66 1.98 7.83 7.68
N LEU A 67 2.76 7.30 6.74
CA LEU A 67 2.24 6.84 5.45
C LEU A 67 1.38 5.59 5.60
N VAL A 68 1.77 4.64 6.44
CA VAL A 68 0.95 3.46 6.75
C VAL A 68 -0.38 3.89 7.34
N LYS A 69 -0.38 4.79 8.32
CA LYS A 69 -1.62 5.34 8.89
C LYS A 69 -2.47 6.01 7.81
N ALA A 70 -1.89 6.90 7.01
CA ALA A 70 -2.63 7.58 5.94
C ALA A 70 -3.19 6.62 4.87
N GLY A 71 -2.47 5.54 4.57
CA GLY A 71 -2.94 4.51 3.66
C GLY A 71 -4.08 3.68 4.23
N LEU A 72 -4.02 3.31 5.52
CA LEU A 72 -5.09 2.56 6.20
C LEU A 72 -6.33 3.42 6.51
N ASP A 73 -6.17 4.73 6.66
CA ASP A 73 -7.27 5.67 6.87
C ASP A 73 -8.05 5.95 5.57
N ARG A 74 -7.52 5.57 4.39
CA ARG A 74 -8.29 5.57 3.15
C ARG A 74 -9.30 4.42 3.21
N GLU A 75 -10.59 4.76 3.14
CA GLU A 75 -11.64 3.76 3.03
C GLU A 75 -11.46 2.96 1.72
N PRO A 76 -11.23 1.64 1.78
CA PRO A 76 -11.14 0.85 0.56
C PRO A 76 -12.50 0.87 -0.15
N PRO A 77 -12.56 1.14 -1.47
CA PRO A 77 -13.79 0.97 -2.22
C PRO A 77 -14.18 -0.51 -2.14
N GLY A 78 -15.18 -0.83 -1.32
CA GLY A 78 -15.71 -2.19 -1.14
C GLY A 78 -15.49 -2.82 0.24
N SER A 79 -14.71 -2.21 1.14
CA SER A 79 -14.68 -2.62 2.56
C SER A 79 -15.78 -1.92 3.32
N GLY A 80 -17.03 -2.26 2.99
CA GLY A 80 -18.12 -2.08 3.93
C GLY A 80 -17.77 -2.86 5.19
N ARG A 81 -17.24 -2.17 6.20
CA ARG A 81 -17.28 -2.65 7.58
C ARG A 81 -18.77 -2.86 7.87
N GLN A 82 -19.25 -4.09 7.70
CA GLN A 82 -20.51 -4.50 8.29
C GLN A 82 -20.32 -4.28 9.79
N GLY A 83 -20.89 -3.17 10.28
CA GLY A 83 -20.95 -2.91 11.70
C GLY A 83 -21.59 -4.11 12.36
N LYS A 84 -20.87 -4.76 13.26
CA LYS A 84 -21.51 -5.65 14.21
C LYS A 84 -22.36 -4.74 15.11
N PRO A 85 -23.70 -4.89 15.15
CA PRO A 85 -24.47 -4.22 16.18
C PRO A 85 -24.03 -4.83 17.51
N GLN A 86 -23.42 -4.02 18.38
CA GLN A 86 -23.26 -4.39 19.77
C GLN A 86 -24.60 -4.11 20.45
N ALA A 87 -25.39 -5.17 20.59
CA ALA A 87 -26.52 -5.22 21.51
C ALA A 87 -25.99 -5.22 22.95
N GLY A 88 -26.60 -4.41 23.81
CA GLY A 88 -26.32 -4.31 25.24
C GLY A 88 -26.69 -2.95 25.78
#